data_AF-A0A382A2F4-F1
#
_entry.id   AF-A0A382A2F4-F1
#
_cell.length_a   1.000
_cell.length_b   1.000
_cell.length_c   1.000
_cell.angle_alpha   90.00
_cell.angle_beta   90.00
_cell.angle_gamma   90.00
#
_symmetry.space_group_name_H-M   'P 1'
#
loop_
_entity.id
_entity.type
_entity.pdbx_description
1 polymer ?
#
loop_
_entity_poly.entity_id
_entity_poly.type
_entity_poly.pdbx_seq_one_letter_code
_entity_poly.pdbx_strand_id
1 'polypeptide(L)'
;MKLSILDHIVCPTCYSNFKIRIKSKMKTEIKEGTLICIKCNNKFKISKGIPRFVVDLTKDFVRTEMAFSAKWKSHHRNHHAKDWVNWQKNWFLERFDWKSIKQFNTFLSSQNFILDAGTG
;
A
#
# COMPACT_ATOMS: atom_id res chain seq x y z
N MET A 1 4.54 -15.51 -6.25
CA MET A 1 3.11 -15.73 -6.59
C MET A 1 2.82 -17.21 -6.70
N LYS A 2 1.92 -17.75 -5.86
CA LYS A 2 1.46 -19.14 -5.97
C LYS A 2 0.60 -19.32 -7.23
N LEU A 3 0.72 -20.46 -7.90
CA LEU A 3 -0.11 -20.77 -9.09
C LEU A 3 -1.60 -20.83 -8.77
N SER A 4 -1.97 -21.36 -7.60
CA SER A 4 -3.36 -21.47 -7.15
C SER A 4 -4.10 -20.15 -7.03
N ILE A 5 -3.40 -19.01 -6.99
CA ILE A 5 -4.08 -17.71 -6.95
C ILE A 5 -4.76 -17.38 -8.29
N LEU A 6 -4.35 -18.01 -9.40
CA LEU A 6 -4.93 -17.78 -10.73
C LEU A 6 -6.43 -18.11 -10.76
N ASP A 7 -6.88 -19.01 -9.89
CA ASP A 7 -8.30 -19.38 -9.75
C ASP A 7 -9.13 -18.29 -9.06
N HIS A 8 -8.47 -17.29 -8.47
CA HIS A 8 -9.10 -16.22 -7.68
C HIS A 8 -8.88 -14.82 -8.27
N ILE A 9 -8.17 -14.68 -9.38
CA ILE A 9 -7.87 -13.38 -10.00
C ILE A 9 -8.34 -13.31 -11.45
N VAL A 10 -8.85 -12.15 -11.84
CA VAL A 10 -9.35 -11.87 -13.19
C VAL A 10 -8.73 -10.60 -13.73
N CYS A 11 -8.84 -10.39 -15.04
CA CYS A 11 -8.37 -9.17 -15.68
C CYS A 11 -9.11 -7.93 -15.12
N PRO A 12 -8.40 -6.91 -14.61
CA PRO A 12 -9.04 -5.72 -14.06
C PRO A 12 -9.77 -4.89 -15.13
N THR A 13 -9.46 -5.09 -16.42
CA THR A 13 -10.06 -4.33 -17.53
C THR A 13 -11.33 -4.99 -18.08
N CYS A 14 -11.40 -6.33 -18.07
CA CYS A 14 -12.48 -7.05 -18.77
C CYS A 14 -12.98 -8.32 -18.04
N TYR A 15 -12.54 -8.52 -16.81
CA TYR A 15 -12.95 -9.60 -15.90
C TYR A 15 -12.75 -11.03 -16.42
N SER A 16 -11.94 -11.19 -17.48
CA SER A 16 -11.64 -12.51 -18.07
C SER A 16 -10.39 -13.14 -17.46
N ASN A 17 -10.25 -14.45 -17.63
CA ASN A 17 -9.13 -15.23 -17.10
C ASN A 17 -7.78 -14.86 -17.74
N PHE A 18 -6.71 -15.33 -17.10
CA PHE A 18 -5.34 -15.12 -17.54
C PHE A 18 -4.70 -16.40 -18.08
N LYS A 19 -3.88 -16.24 -19.12
CA LYS A 19 -2.77 -17.15 -19.44
C LYS A 19 -1.51 -16.62 -18.77
N ILE A 20 -0.64 -17.52 -18.32
CA ILE A 20 0.62 -17.13 -17.65
C ILE A 20 1.83 -17.53 -18.48
N ARG A 21 2.79 -16.61 -18.60
CA ARG A 21 4.13 -16.85 -19.13
C ARG A 21 5.14 -16.71 -18.00
N ILE A 22 5.75 -17.81 -17.61
CA ILE A 22 6.70 -17.86 -16.48
C ILE A 22 8.11 -17.56 -17.01
N LYS A 23 8.81 -16.61 -16.37
CA LYS A 23 10.23 -16.31 -16.63
C LYS A 23 11.15 -16.98 -15.59
N SER A 24 10.75 -16.96 -14.32
CA SER A 24 11.46 -17.68 -13.26
C SER A 24 10.49 -18.15 -12.17
N LYS A 25 10.77 -19.34 -11.61
CA LYS A 25 10.01 -19.95 -10.53
C LYS A 25 10.94 -20.43 -9.42
N MET A 26 10.43 -20.46 -8.20
CA MET A 26 11.08 -21.02 -7.01
C MET A 26 10.07 -21.92 -6.31
N LYS A 27 10.32 -23.23 -6.31
CA LYS A 27 9.37 -24.25 -5.83
C LYS A 27 8.00 -24.08 -6.51
N THR A 28 6.96 -23.79 -5.74
CA THR A 28 5.57 -23.58 -6.17
C THR A 28 5.23 -22.12 -6.45
N GLU A 29 6.20 -21.21 -6.31
CA GLU A 29 6.01 -19.79 -6.51
C GLU A 29 6.69 -19.26 -7.76
N ILE A 30 5.95 -18.48 -8.54
CA ILE A 30 6.48 -17.71 -9.67
C ILE A 30 7.13 -16.45 -9.11
N LYS A 31 8.41 -16.22 -9.46
CA LYS A 31 9.19 -15.04 -9.06
C LYS A 31 9.11 -13.95 -10.12
N GLU A 32 9.31 -14.31 -11.38
CA GLU A 32 9.21 -13.39 -12.53
C GLU A 32 8.33 -14.01 -13.63
N GLY A 33 7.50 -13.20 -14.29
CA GLY A 33 6.60 -13.68 -15.34
C GLY A 33 5.67 -12.60 -15.90
N THR A 34 4.69 -13.02 -16.68
CA THR A 34 3.67 -12.13 -17.26
C THR A 34 2.32 -12.84 -17.29
N LEU A 35 1.29 -12.18 -16.76
CA LEU A 35 -0.11 -12.56 -16.95
C LEU A 35 -0.62 -11.89 -18.22
N ILE A 36 -1.24 -12.67 -19.10
CA ILE A 36 -1.77 -12.22 -20.38
C ILE A 36 -3.26 -12.52 -20.38
N CYS A 37 -4.10 -11.49 -20.45
CA CYS A 37 -5.54 -11.69 -20.48
C CYS A 37 -5.97 -12.42 -21.76
N ILE A 38 -6.82 -13.43 -21.64
CA ILE A 38 -7.27 -14.22 -22.80
C ILE A 38 -8.22 -13.46 -23.73
N LYS A 39 -8.89 -12.41 -23.23
CA LYS A 39 -9.90 -11.64 -23.97
C LYS A 39 -9.33 -10.34 -24.54
N CYS A 40 -8.80 -9.46 -23.70
CA CYS A 40 -8.29 -8.15 -24.15
C CYS A 40 -6.78 -8.13 -24.44
N ASN A 41 -6.07 -9.25 -24.27
CA ASN A 41 -4.63 -9.38 -24.50
C ASN A 41 -3.74 -8.43 -23.66
N ASN A 42 -4.30 -7.74 -22.65
CA ASN A 42 -3.55 -6.93 -21.71
C ASN A 42 -2.52 -7.77 -20.95
N LYS A 43 -1.33 -7.18 -20.74
CA LYS A 43 -0.18 -7.86 -20.15
C LYS A 43 0.18 -7.21 -18.82
N PHE A 44 0.27 -8.02 -17.78
CA PHE A 44 0.62 -7.59 -16.42
C PHE A 44 1.88 -8.31 -15.96
N LYS A 45 2.89 -7.54 -15.53
CA LYS A 45 4.17 -8.11 -15.10
C LYS A 45 4.05 -8.75 -13.73
N ILE A 46 4.70 -9.89 -13.54
CA ILE A 46 4.97 -10.47 -12.22
C ILE A 46 6.44 -10.18 -11.92
N SER A 47 6.70 -9.44 -10.83
CA SER A 47 8.06 -9.11 -10.38
C SER A 47 8.20 -9.39 -8.89
N LYS A 48 9.29 -10.02 -8.46
CA LYS A 48 9.49 -10.43 -7.05
C LYS A 48 8.30 -11.21 -6.48
N GLY A 49 7.63 -11.99 -7.33
CA GLY A 49 6.45 -12.78 -6.97
C GLY A 49 5.16 -11.99 -6.78
N ILE A 50 5.11 -10.71 -7.16
CA ILE A 50 3.94 -9.83 -7.06
C ILE A 50 3.40 -9.53 -8.47
N PRO A 51 2.15 -9.91 -8.81
CA PRO A 51 1.49 -9.47 -10.05
C PRO A 51 1.12 -7.98 -9.97
N ARG A 52 1.50 -7.19 -10.97
CA ARG A 52 1.25 -5.75 -11.04
C ARG A 52 0.09 -5.44 -12.00
N PHE A 53 -1.11 -5.27 -11.43
CA PHE A 53 -2.33 -4.94 -12.18
C PHE A 53 -2.54 -3.45 -12.43
N VAL A 54 -1.95 -2.62 -11.57
CA VAL A 54 -2.00 -1.17 -11.73
C VAL A 54 -1.01 -0.78 -12.83
N VAL A 55 -1.53 -0.12 -13.85
CA VAL A 55 -0.76 0.51 -14.92
C VAL A 55 -0.84 2.01 -14.71
N ASP A 56 0.29 2.64 -14.40
CA ASP A 56 0.37 4.07 -14.09
C ASP A 56 0.25 4.86 -15.40
N LEU A 57 -0.97 5.10 -15.85
CA LEU A 57 -1.24 5.76 -17.13
C LEU A 57 -1.28 7.29 -17.00
N THR A 58 -1.38 7.83 -15.79
CA THR A 58 -1.49 9.28 -15.56
C THR A 58 -0.36 9.81 -14.68
N LYS A 59 0.13 11.00 -15.02
CA LYS A 59 1.18 11.70 -14.24
C LYS A 59 0.74 12.01 -12.80
N ASP A 60 -0.56 12.20 -12.57
CA ASP A 60 -1.10 12.52 -11.26
C ASP A 60 -1.00 11.35 -10.26
N PHE A 61 -1.06 10.11 -10.76
CA PHE A 61 -0.90 8.93 -9.92
C PHE A 61 0.50 8.86 -9.29
N VAL A 62 1.53 9.28 -10.03
CA VAL A 62 2.93 9.32 -9.55
C VAL A 62 3.06 10.31 -8.39
N ARG A 63 2.35 11.44 -8.41
CA ARG A 63 2.41 12.43 -7.33
C ARG A 63 1.78 11.89 -6.03
N THR A 64 0.66 11.18 -6.14
CA THR A 64 0.01 10.55 -4.99
C THR A 64 0.83 9.37 -4.46
N GLU A 65 1.37 8.51 -5.33
CA GLU A 65 2.28 7.43 -4.91
C GLU A 65 3.50 7.99 -4.18
N MET A 66 4.12 9.06 -4.70
CA MET A 66 5.25 9.70 -4.02
C MET A 66 4.87 10.26 -2.65
N ALA A 67 3.70 10.88 -2.50
CA ALA A 67 3.25 11.41 -1.22
C ALA A 67 3.00 10.29 -0.20
N PHE A 68 2.31 9.21 -0.59
CA PHE A 68 2.03 8.07 0.28
C PHE A 68 3.29 7.22 0.55
N SER A 69 4.17 7.02 -0.43
CA SER A 69 5.34 6.16 -0.31
C SER A 69 6.56 6.86 0.26
N ALA A 70 6.62 8.19 0.29
CA ALA A 70 7.71 8.96 0.88
C ALA A 70 7.98 8.54 2.34
N LYS A 71 6.92 8.45 3.15
CA LYS A 71 6.99 8.06 4.58
C LYS A 71 7.53 6.65 4.76
N TRP A 72 7.11 5.71 3.90
CA TRP A 72 7.61 4.34 3.93
C TRP A 72 9.08 4.28 3.49
N LYS A 73 9.45 4.99 2.42
CA LYS A 73 10.84 5.04 1.93
C LYS A 73 11.81 5.57 2.99
N SER A 74 11.42 6.57 3.78
CA SER A 74 12.28 7.15 4.81
C SER A 74 12.26 6.40 6.15
N HIS A 75 11.13 5.76 6.53
CA HIS A 75 10.97 5.19 7.88
C HIS A 75 10.64 3.69 7.94
N HIS A 76 10.84 2.92 6.85
CA HIS A 76 10.43 1.50 6.76
C HIS A 76 11.02 0.53 7.81
N ARG A 77 12.06 0.91 8.57
CA ARG A 77 12.76 0.00 9.48
C ARG A 77 12.33 0.13 10.94
N ASN A 78 11.81 1.30 11.35
CA ASN A 78 11.79 1.72 12.76
C ASN A 78 10.44 2.31 13.21
N HIS A 79 9.30 1.91 12.63
CA HIS A 79 7.98 2.47 12.96
C HIS A 79 7.54 2.34 14.44
N HIS A 80 8.22 1.51 15.23
CA HIS A 80 7.99 1.34 16.66
C HIS A 80 9.15 1.85 17.53
N ALA A 81 10.16 2.46 16.92
CA ALA A 81 11.29 3.01 17.67
C ALA A 81 10.81 4.24 18.48
N LYS A 82 11.31 4.34 19.71
CA LYS A 82 10.81 5.31 20.70
C LYS A 82 10.99 6.76 20.24
N ASP A 83 12.07 7.04 19.52
CA ASP A 83 12.37 8.33 18.88
C ASP A 83 11.31 8.69 17.83
N TRP A 84 10.94 7.74 16.96
CA TRP A 84 9.90 7.93 15.96
C TRP A 84 8.53 8.19 16.57
N VAL A 85 8.14 7.38 17.57
CA VAL A 85 6.88 7.54 18.30
C VAL A 85 6.82 8.91 19.00
N ASN A 86 7.90 9.33 19.64
CA ASN A 86 7.98 10.63 20.30
C ASN A 86 7.92 11.78 19.30
N TRP A 87 8.61 11.67 18.16
CA TRP A 87 8.56 12.67 17.10
C TRP A 87 7.12 12.83 16.57
N GLN A 88 6.46 11.71 16.24
CA GLN A 88 5.10 11.74 15.71
C GLN A 88 4.10 12.31 16.72
N LYS A 89 4.27 11.95 18.01
CA LYS A 89 3.46 12.50 19.12
C LYS A 89 3.64 14.02 19.23
N ASN A 90 4.87 14.52 19.20
CA ASN A 90 5.15 15.94 19.30
C ASN A 90 4.63 16.70 18.07
N TRP A 91 4.88 16.19 16.86
CA TRP A 91 4.37 16.75 15.62
C TRP A 91 2.84 16.86 15.62
N PHE A 92 2.14 15.84 16.11
CA PHE A 92 0.68 15.85 16.21
C PHE A 92 0.19 16.90 17.20
N LEU A 93 0.78 16.94 18.40
CA LEU A 93 0.41 17.93 19.42
C LEU A 93 0.63 19.36 18.92
N GLU A 94 1.77 19.62 18.27
CA GLU A 94 2.08 20.93 17.69
C GLU A 94 1.12 21.31 16.56
N ARG A 95 0.86 20.40 15.62
CA ARG A 95 0.00 20.66 14.45
C ARG A 95 -1.42 21.07 14.82
N PHE A 96 -1.94 20.54 15.92
CA PHE A 96 -3.29 20.82 16.41
C PHE A 96 -3.30 21.76 17.63
N ASP A 97 -2.18 22.43 17.90
CA ASP A 97 -2.01 23.42 18.98
C ASP A 97 -2.33 22.89 20.40
N TRP A 98 -2.10 21.60 20.62
CA TRP A 98 -2.18 21.00 21.95
C TRP A 98 -0.86 21.20 22.70
N LYS A 99 -0.86 22.10 23.70
CA LYS A 99 0.35 22.48 24.44
C LYS A 99 0.94 21.36 25.30
N SER A 100 0.19 20.28 25.54
CA SER A 100 0.67 19.10 26.23
C SER A 100 -0.21 17.87 25.99
N ILE A 101 0.34 16.69 26.22
CA ILE A 101 -0.44 15.44 26.22
C ILE A 101 -1.57 15.46 27.25
N LYS A 102 -1.40 16.17 28.36
CA LYS A 102 -2.42 16.31 29.41
C LYS A 102 -3.66 17.01 28.88
N GLN A 103 -3.47 18.12 28.17
CA GLN A 103 -4.58 18.86 27.54
C GLN A 103 -5.28 18.04 26.46
N PHE A 104 -4.51 17.34 25.62
CA PHE A 104 -5.07 16.43 24.63
C PHE A 104 -5.90 15.31 25.28
N ASN A 105 -5.40 14.70 26.35
CA ASN A 105 -6.14 13.67 27.09
C ASN A 105 -7.41 14.22 27.74
N THR A 106 -7.37 15.44 28.29
CA THR A 106 -8.58 16.12 28.79
C THR A 106 -9.61 16.31 27.69
N PHE A 107 -9.19 16.78 26.50
CA PHE A 107 -10.07 16.89 25.34
C PHE A 107 -10.66 15.54 24.94
N LEU A 108 -9.84 14.49 24.81
CA LEU A 108 -10.33 13.16 24.45
C LEU A 108 -11.37 12.64 25.44
N SER A 109 -11.15 12.85 26.74
CA SER A 109 -12.08 12.41 27.79
C SER A 109 -13.40 13.18 27.79
N SER A 110 -13.47 14.36 27.18
CA SER A 110 -14.70 15.14 27.07
C SER A 110 -15.50 14.84 25.80
N GLN A 111 -14.97 14.05 24.86
CA GLN A 111 -15.67 13.67 23.65
C GLN A 111 -16.38 12.32 23.82
N ASN A 112 -17.67 12.28 23.48
CA ASN A 112 -18.44 11.03 23.45
C ASN A 112 -18.23 10.24 22.15
N PHE A 113 -17.85 10.93 21.06
CA PHE A 113 -17.61 10.34 19.75
C PHE A 113 -16.39 11.00 19.12
N ILE A 114 -15.53 10.19 18.52
CA ILE A 114 -14.35 10.64 17.79
C ILE A 114 -14.43 10.02 16.40
N LEU A 115 -14.40 10.87 15.36
CA LEU A 115 -14.27 10.41 13.99
C LEU A 115 -12.79 10.18 13.69
N ASP A 116 -12.37 8.92 13.66
CA ASP A 116 -11.07 8.54 13.15
C ASP A 116 -11.13 8.40 11.63
N ALA A 117 -10.86 9.49 10.93
CA ALA A 117 -10.63 9.47 9.50
C ALA A 117 -9.15 9.14 9.26
N GLY A 118 -8.80 7.85 9.32
CA GLY A 118 -7.42 7.40 9.14
C GLY A 118 -6.76 7.99 7.89
N THR A 119 -5.62 8.65 8.05
CA THR A 119 -4.76 9.08 6.95
C THR A 119 -3.41 8.36 7.05
N GLY A 120 -3.03 7.62 6.00
CA GLY A 120 -1.77 6.86 5.92
C GLY A 120 -0.52 7.73 5.96
#